data_AF-A0A450ZCM2-F1
#
_entry.id   AF-A0A450ZCM2-F1
#
_cell.length_a   1.000
_cell.length_b   1.000
_cell.length_c   1.000
_cell.angle_alpha   90.00
_cell.angle_beta   90.00
_cell.angle_gamma   90.00
#
_symmetry.space_group_name_H-M   'P 1'
#
loop_
_entity.id
_entity.type
_entity.pdbx_description
1 polymer ?
#
loop_
_entity_poly.entity_id
_entity_poly.type
_entity_poly.pdbx_seq_one_letter_code
_entity_poly.pdbx_strand_id
1 'polypeptide(L)'
;MTTAAFDTLKFVQTLHRVGFEERQAVGVSDAFKEAFEGARFATPRDMDRLDGKIDRLDAKIDRLEVKIDARFEQVDVRLEQVGARFEQVDARFEQVDARFEQVDARFEQLESKMDDRFAQMEEKFNGRMESMEQRLTIKLGSMMMVAAVGIAALVKIL
;
A
#
# COMPACT_ATOMS: atom_id res chain seq x y z
N MET A 1 15.19 -53.10 -26.79
CA MET A 1 13.76 -53.40 -26.99
C MET A 1 13.60 -54.87 -26.66
N THR A 2 12.97 -55.20 -25.54
CA THR A 2 12.62 -56.59 -25.24
C THR A 2 11.34 -56.87 -26.03
N THR A 3 11.50 -57.41 -27.24
CA THR A 3 10.37 -57.93 -28.02
C THR A 3 9.74 -59.05 -27.20
N ALA A 4 8.43 -58.99 -26.95
CA ALA A 4 7.72 -60.17 -26.50
C ALA A 4 7.99 -61.26 -27.56
N ALA A 5 8.71 -62.30 -27.19
CA ALA A 5 9.12 -63.33 -28.14
C ALA A 5 7.87 -64.04 -28.65
N PHE A 6 7.56 -63.87 -29.94
CA PHE A 6 6.48 -64.61 -30.58
C PHE A 6 6.97 -66.02 -30.89
N ASP A 7 6.47 -67.01 -30.14
CA ASP A 7 6.77 -68.42 -30.37
C ASP A 7 5.95 -68.96 -31.54
N THR A 8 6.54 -68.85 -32.74
CA THR A 8 5.96 -69.31 -34.01
C THR A 8 5.59 -70.80 -33.97
N LEU A 9 6.42 -71.65 -33.33
CA LEU A 9 6.18 -73.09 -33.30
C LEU A 9 4.95 -73.43 -32.44
N LYS A 10 4.88 -72.87 -31.23
CA LYS A 10 3.73 -73.06 -30.34
C LYS A 10 2.43 -72.50 -30.95
N PHE A 11 2.53 -71.41 -31.70
CA PHE A 11 1.41 -70.81 -32.41
C PHE A 11 0.89 -71.73 -33.53
N VAL A 12 1.78 -72.22 -34.42
CA VAL A 12 1.44 -73.18 -35.49
C VAL A 12 0.83 -74.47 -34.92
N GLN A 13 1.44 -75.04 -33.87
CA GLN A 13 0.90 -76.24 -33.20
C GLN A 13 -0.51 -76.02 -32.62
N THR A 14 -0.80 -74.80 -32.15
CA THR A 14 -2.11 -74.46 -31.62
C THR A 14 -3.15 -74.36 -32.74
N LEU A 15 -2.80 -73.75 -33.87
CA LEU A 15 -3.65 -73.69 -35.07
C LEU A 15 -3.94 -75.09 -35.62
N HIS A 16 -2.93 -75.96 -35.68
CA HIS A 16 -3.11 -77.33 -36.12
C HIS A 16 -4.07 -78.12 -35.21
N ARG A 17 -3.96 -77.92 -33.88
CA ARG A 17 -4.85 -78.56 -32.89
C ARG A 17 -6.32 -78.16 -33.06
N VAL A 18 -6.60 -76.96 -33.57
CA VAL A 18 -7.96 -76.47 -33.84
C VAL A 18 -8.42 -76.73 -35.27
N GLY A 19 -7.70 -77.58 -36.02
CA GLY A 19 -8.14 -78.10 -37.31
C GLY A 19 -7.59 -77.39 -38.55
N PHE A 20 -6.61 -76.49 -38.41
CA PHE A 20 -5.93 -75.91 -39.57
C PHE A 20 -4.96 -76.93 -40.17
N GLU A 21 -4.93 -77.03 -41.50
CA GLU A 21 -3.88 -77.79 -42.18
C GLU A 21 -2.52 -77.11 -41.99
N GLU A 22 -1.44 -77.89 -42.01
CA GLU A 22 -0.08 -77.41 -41.73
C GLU A 22 0.30 -76.17 -42.56
N ARG A 23 -0.03 -76.18 -43.85
CA ARG A 23 0.25 -75.05 -44.76
C ARG A 23 -0.52 -73.78 -44.38
N GLN A 24 -1.77 -73.93 -43.90
CA GLN A 24 -2.60 -72.80 -43.48
C GLN A 24 -2.13 -72.26 -42.13
N ALA A 25 -1.76 -73.14 -41.19
CA ALA A 25 -1.24 -72.76 -39.89
C ALA A 25 0.07 -71.96 -40.00
N VAL A 26 0.98 -72.40 -40.88
CA VAL A 26 2.23 -71.67 -41.18
C VAL A 26 1.92 -70.30 -41.80
N GLY A 27 1.06 -70.23 -42.82
CA GLY A 27 0.72 -68.96 -43.46
C GLY A 27 0.08 -67.94 -42.52
N VAL A 28 -0.81 -68.36 -41.62
CA VAL A 28 -1.41 -67.48 -40.60
C VAL A 28 -0.38 -67.03 -39.57
N SER A 29 0.53 -67.93 -39.17
CA SER A 29 1.61 -67.59 -38.24
C SER A 29 2.58 -66.56 -38.83
N ASP A 30 2.90 -66.67 -40.12
CA ASP A 30 3.78 -65.73 -40.81
C ASP A 30 3.12 -64.36 -40.97
N ALA A 31 1.86 -64.32 -41.43
CA ALA A 31 1.10 -63.07 -41.54
C ALA A 31 0.93 -62.36 -40.19
N PHE A 32 0.69 -63.13 -39.11
CA PHE A 32 0.60 -62.58 -37.76
C PHE A 32 1.94 -62.04 -37.26
N LYS A 33 3.03 -62.79 -37.49
CA LYS A 33 4.38 -62.36 -37.14
C LYS A 33 4.77 -61.06 -37.85
N GLU A 34 4.50 -60.96 -39.14
CA GLU A 34 4.77 -59.75 -39.94
C GLU A 34 3.98 -58.53 -39.42
N ALA A 35 2.69 -58.72 -39.09
CA ALA A 35 1.87 -57.67 -38.48
C ALA A 35 2.34 -57.28 -37.07
N PHE A 36 2.83 -58.25 -36.28
CA PHE A 36 3.30 -58.05 -34.91
C PHE A 36 4.68 -57.38 -34.86
N GLU A 37 5.61 -57.71 -35.78
CA GLU A 37 6.94 -57.10 -35.87
C GLU A 37 6.87 -55.62 -36.29
N GLY A 38 5.83 -55.22 -37.05
CA GLY A 38 5.56 -53.83 -37.39
C GLY A 38 4.95 -52.99 -36.25
N ALA A 39 4.43 -53.64 -35.21
CA ALA A 39 3.74 -52.97 -34.11
C ALA A 39 4.72 -52.60 -32.98
N ARG A 40 4.83 -51.30 -32.67
CA ARG A 40 5.62 -50.82 -31.53
C ARG A 40 4.72 -50.71 -30.30
N PHE A 41 4.89 -51.64 -29.37
CA PHE A 41 4.23 -51.57 -28.06
C PHE A 41 5.17 -50.98 -27.02
N ALA A 42 4.62 -50.22 -26.09
CA ALA A 42 5.34 -49.83 -24.88
C ALA A 42 5.66 -51.09 -24.08
N THR A 43 6.93 -51.27 -23.72
CA THR A 43 7.35 -52.42 -22.92
C THR A 43 7.04 -52.19 -21.45
N PRO A 44 6.97 -53.25 -20.61
CA PRO A 44 6.83 -53.09 -19.16
C PRO A 44 7.88 -52.14 -18.57
N ARG A 45 9.12 -52.17 -19.08
CA ARG A 45 10.19 -51.26 -18.67
C ARG A 45 9.94 -49.80 -19.05
N ASP A 46 9.25 -49.55 -20.16
CA ASP A 46 8.85 -48.20 -20.55
C ASP A 46 7.74 -47.68 -19.63
N MET A 47 6.83 -48.55 -19.19
CA MET A 47 5.80 -48.24 -18.20
C MET A 47 6.42 -47.97 -16.82
N ASP A 48 7.32 -48.83 -16.32
CA ASP A 48 8.04 -48.60 -15.06
C ASP A 48 8.78 -47.25 -15.06
N ARG A 49 9.33 -46.87 -16.23
CA ARG A 49 9.99 -45.57 -16.41
C ARG A 49 9.00 -44.41 -16.39
N LEU A 50 7.79 -44.59 -16.91
CA LEU A 50 6.73 -43.59 -16.85
C LEU A 50 6.20 -43.45 -15.42
N ASP A 51 5.95 -44.55 -14.73
CA ASP A 51 5.51 -44.54 -13.32
C ASP A 51 6.54 -43.82 -12.45
N GLY A 52 7.82 -44.14 -12.59
CA GLY A 52 8.88 -43.41 -11.89
C GLY A 52 9.04 -41.94 -12.28
N LYS A 53 8.51 -41.49 -13.43
CA LYS A 53 8.41 -40.07 -13.77
C LYS A 53 7.18 -39.42 -13.15
N ILE A 54 6.05 -40.14 -13.10
CA ILE A 54 4.81 -39.70 -12.47
C ILE A 54 5.04 -39.48 -10.98
N ASP A 55 5.64 -40.45 -10.28
CA ASP A 55 5.99 -40.31 -8.85
C ASP A 55 6.86 -39.08 -8.57
N ARG A 56 7.80 -38.78 -9.47
CA ARG A 56 8.66 -37.60 -9.37
C ARG A 56 7.93 -36.30 -9.65
N LEU A 57 6.91 -36.32 -10.51
CA LEU A 57 6.07 -35.16 -10.78
C LEU A 57 5.14 -34.90 -9.59
N ASP A 58 4.51 -35.94 -9.05
CA ASP A 58 3.65 -35.85 -7.87
C ASP A 58 4.45 -35.27 -6.68
N ALA A 59 5.63 -35.83 -6.39
CA ALA A 59 6.49 -35.29 -5.34
C ALA A 59 6.97 -33.84 -5.59
N LYS A 60 7.01 -33.38 -6.85
CA LYS A 60 7.31 -31.97 -7.18
C LYS A 60 6.08 -31.09 -7.00
N ILE A 61 4.90 -31.59 -7.35
CA ILE A 61 3.62 -30.89 -7.17
C ILE A 61 3.38 -30.67 -5.67
N ASP A 62 3.50 -31.72 -4.84
CA ASP A 62 3.35 -31.59 -3.37
C ASP A 62 4.29 -30.53 -2.79
N ARG A 63 5.55 -30.52 -3.24
CA ARG A 63 6.53 -29.51 -2.79
C ARG A 63 6.19 -28.10 -3.26
N LEU A 64 5.61 -27.97 -4.45
CA LEU A 64 5.17 -26.68 -4.97
C LEU A 64 3.94 -26.17 -4.22
N GLU A 65 2.97 -27.03 -3.92
CA GLU A 65 1.79 -26.70 -3.12
C GLU A 65 2.20 -26.16 -1.75
N VAL A 66 3.00 -26.92 -0.99
CA VAL A 66 3.50 -26.48 0.33
C VAL A 66 4.26 -25.15 0.24
N LYS A 67 5.05 -24.95 -0.82
CA LYS A 67 5.82 -23.71 -1.01
C LYS A 67 4.92 -22.52 -1.37
N ILE A 68 3.85 -22.78 -2.13
CA ILE A 68 2.86 -21.77 -2.52
C ILE A 68 2.06 -21.35 -1.28
N ASP A 69 1.59 -22.30 -0.48
CA ASP A 69 0.85 -22.02 0.75
C ASP A 69 1.70 -21.17 1.72
N ALA A 70 2.94 -21.58 1.98
CA ALA A 70 3.86 -20.81 2.82
C ALA A 70 4.16 -19.39 2.27
N ARG A 71 4.13 -19.21 0.95
CA ARG A 71 4.29 -17.90 0.30
C ARG A 71 3.03 -17.05 0.47
N PHE A 72 1.84 -17.63 0.36
CA PHE A 72 0.59 -16.92 0.59
C PHE A 72 0.45 -16.49 2.05
N GLU A 73 0.72 -17.38 3.01
CA GLU A 73 0.76 -17.01 4.43
C GLU A 73 1.74 -15.84 4.69
N GLN A 74 2.92 -15.86 4.05
CA GLN A 74 3.88 -14.76 4.17
C GLN A 74 3.34 -13.45 3.56
N VAL A 75 2.56 -13.52 2.48
CA VAL A 75 1.92 -12.35 1.87
C VAL A 75 0.82 -11.81 2.79
N ASP A 76 -0.02 -12.67 3.36
CA ASP A 76 -1.08 -12.27 4.28
C ASP A 76 -0.52 -11.53 5.49
N VAL A 77 0.52 -12.08 6.14
CA VAL A 77 1.20 -11.41 7.26
C VAL A 77 1.77 -10.04 6.85
N ARG A 78 2.30 -9.91 5.63
CA ARG A 78 2.81 -8.61 5.14
C ARG A 78 1.68 -7.62 4.89
N LEU A 79 0.54 -8.08 4.37
CA LEU A 79 -0.62 -7.22 4.14
C LEU A 79 -1.20 -6.72 5.46
N GLU A 80 -1.28 -7.57 6.49
CA GLU A 80 -1.67 -7.16 7.84
C GLU A 80 -0.71 -6.10 8.41
N GLN A 81 0.61 -6.30 8.27
CA GLN A 81 1.60 -5.32 8.70
C GLN A 81 1.48 -3.99 7.97
N VAL A 82 1.16 -4.02 6.66
CA VAL A 82 0.93 -2.81 5.87
C VAL A 82 -0.34 -2.11 6.35
N GLY A 83 -1.42 -2.85 6.60
CA GLY A 83 -2.67 -2.32 7.18
C GLY A 83 -2.43 -1.59 8.50
N ALA A 84 -1.75 -2.23 9.44
CA ALA A 84 -1.41 -1.62 10.74
C ALA A 84 -0.53 -0.35 10.61
N ARG A 85 0.35 -0.30 9.60
CA ARG A 85 1.13 0.91 9.32
C ARG A 85 0.28 2.06 8.78
N PHE A 86 -0.72 1.76 7.93
CA PHE A 86 -1.64 2.78 7.45
C PHE A 86 -2.47 3.36 8.59
N GLU A 87 -3.00 2.53 9.49
CA GLU A 87 -3.71 2.99 10.69
C GLU A 87 -2.83 3.91 11.56
N GLN A 88 -1.54 3.57 11.72
CA GLN A 88 -0.60 4.42 12.43
C GLN A 88 -0.36 5.77 11.73
N VAL A 89 -0.32 5.77 10.40
CA VAL A 89 -0.16 7.00 9.61
C VAL A 89 -1.40 7.88 9.75
N ASP A 90 -2.60 7.30 9.66
CA ASP A 90 -3.87 8.03 9.83
C ASP A 90 -3.94 8.68 11.21
N ALA A 91 -3.63 7.93 12.28
CA ALA A 91 -3.59 8.47 13.64
C ALA A 91 -2.56 9.60 13.81
N ARG A 92 -1.44 9.57 13.06
CA ARG A 92 -0.46 10.67 13.07
C ARG A 92 -0.99 11.90 12.34
N PHE A 93 -1.72 11.74 11.24
CA PHE A 93 -2.33 12.86 10.54
C PHE A 93 -3.40 13.53 11.40
N GLU A 94 -4.26 12.76 12.08
CA GLU A 94 -5.22 13.32 13.05
C GLU A 94 -4.54 14.15 14.15
N GLN A 95 -3.40 13.68 14.67
CA GLN A 95 -2.61 14.44 15.65
C GLN A 95 -2.00 15.72 15.07
N VAL A 96 -1.61 15.70 13.80
CA VAL A 96 -1.08 16.88 13.11
C VAL A 96 -2.20 17.90 12.90
N ASP A 97 -3.37 17.47 12.46
CA ASP A 97 -4.53 18.33 12.27
C ASP A 97 -4.94 19.01 13.59
N ALA A 98 -5.04 18.24 14.68
CA ALA A 98 -5.34 18.78 16.01
C ALA A 98 -4.29 19.80 16.49
N ARG A 99 -3.01 19.62 16.12
CA ARG A 99 -1.95 20.59 16.42
C ARG A 99 -2.09 21.86 15.60
N PHE A 100 -2.50 21.77 14.34
CA PHE A 100 -2.76 22.95 13.52
C PHE A 100 -3.94 23.75 14.05
N GLU A 101 -5.04 23.10 14.42
CA GLU A 101 -6.17 23.77 15.09
C GLU A 101 -5.75 24.50 16.37
N GLN A 102 -4.88 23.87 17.17
CA GLN A 102 -4.33 24.51 18.38
C GLN A 102 -3.46 25.73 18.05
N VAL A 103 -2.67 25.66 16.97
CA VAL A 103 -1.84 26.78 16.52
C VAL A 103 -2.72 27.93 16.04
N ASP A 104 -3.75 27.66 15.24
CA ASP A 104 -4.69 28.66 14.75
C ASP A 104 -5.39 29.37 15.91
N ALA A 105 -5.91 28.62 16.88
CA ALA A 105 -6.53 29.20 18.08
C ALA A 105 -5.56 30.08 18.91
N ARG A 106 -4.27 29.74 18.94
CA ARG A 106 -3.25 30.58 19.60
C ARG A 106 -2.97 31.85 18.82
N PHE A 107 -2.99 31.79 17.49
CA PHE A 107 -2.83 32.98 16.64
C PHE A 107 -4.02 33.92 16.79
N GLU A 108 -5.26 33.42 16.75
CA GLU A 108 -6.46 34.21 17.01
C GLU A 108 -6.41 34.89 18.38
N GLN A 109 -5.96 34.17 19.42
CA GLN A 109 -5.80 34.75 20.75
C GLN A 109 -4.71 35.84 20.79
N LEU A 110 -3.61 35.67 20.05
CA LEU A 110 -2.54 36.66 19.98
C LEU A 110 -3.01 37.92 19.24
N GLU A 111 -3.74 37.76 18.14
CA GLU A 111 -4.33 38.85 17.36
C GLU A 111 -5.29 39.67 18.24
N SER A 112 -6.24 39.02 18.92
CA SER A 112 -7.15 39.68 19.86
C SER A 112 -6.42 40.43 20.98
N LYS A 113 -5.37 39.82 21.57
CA LYS A 113 -4.56 40.50 22.60
C LYS A 113 -3.80 41.70 22.07
N MET A 114 -3.38 41.66 20.80
CA MET A 114 -2.71 42.79 20.15
C MET A 114 -3.70 43.92 19.92
N ASP A 115 -4.89 43.62 19.38
CA ASP A 115 -5.95 44.60 19.16
C ASP A 115 -6.36 45.30 20.48
N ASP A 116 -6.56 44.52 21.54
CA ASP A 116 -6.86 45.05 22.88
C ASP A 116 -5.75 45.99 23.39
N ARG A 117 -4.48 45.64 23.16
CA ARG A 117 -3.34 46.47 23.57
C ARG A 117 -3.24 47.74 22.74
N PHE A 118 -3.52 47.67 21.44
CA PHE A 118 -3.54 48.84 20.57
C PHE A 118 -4.67 49.79 20.97
N ALA A 119 -5.88 49.28 21.20
CA ALA A 119 -7.01 50.08 21.68
C ALA A 119 -6.70 50.77 23.01
N GLN A 120 -6.13 50.04 23.99
CA GLN A 120 -5.70 50.63 25.27
C GLN A 120 -4.60 51.68 25.11
N MET A 121 -3.69 51.51 24.15
CA MET A 121 -2.63 52.48 23.87
C MET A 121 -3.21 53.76 23.24
N GLU A 122 -4.14 53.60 22.30
CA GLU A 122 -4.86 54.71 21.66
C GLU A 122 -5.66 55.52 22.69
N GLU A 123 -6.42 54.85 23.56
CA GLU A 123 -7.17 55.51 24.64
C GLU A 123 -6.24 56.30 25.58
N LYS A 124 -5.14 55.70 26.03
CA LYS A 124 -4.15 56.38 26.88
C LYS A 124 -3.49 57.56 26.18
N PHE A 125 -3.22 57.44 24.89
CA PHE A 125 -2.61 58.52 24.10
C PHE A 125 -3.58 59.68 23.95
N ASN A 126 -4.82 59.41 23.58
CA ASN A 126 -5.88 60.41 23.44
C ASN A 126 -6.12 61.15 24.77
N GLY A 127 -6.26 60.42 25.88
CA GLY A 127 -6.42 61.03 27.20
C GLY A 127 -5.22 61.90 27.64
N ARG A 128 -3.99 61.51 27.27
CA ARG A 128 -2.79 62.34 27.49
C ARG A 128 -2.81 63.60 26.62
N MET A 129 -3.23 63.50 25.37
CA MET A 129 -3.34 64.62 24.45
C MET A 129 -4.37 65.64 24.95
N GLU A 130 -5.57 65.18 25.34
CA GLU A 130 -6.61 66.02 25.93
C GLU A 130 -6.12 66.73 27.20
N SER A 131 -5.45 66.01 28.10
CA SER A 131 -4.86 66.62 29.30
C SER A 131 -3.79 67.67 28.95
N MET A 132 -3.04 67.49 27.87
CA MET A 132 -2.03 68.45 27.43
C MET A 132 -2.68 69.70 26.81
N GLU A 133 -3.71 69.50 25.98
CA GLU A 133 -4.51 70.58 25.38
C GLU A 133 -5.20 71.44 26.43
N GLN A 134 -5.81 70.82 27.45
CA GLN A 134 -6.41 71.54 28.57
C GLN A 134 -5.38 72.40 29.31
N ARG A 135 -4.19 71.84 29.61
CA ARG A 135 -3.11 72.58 30.28
C ARG A 135 -2.60 73.74 29.44
N LEU A 136 -2.45 73.57 28.13
CA LEU A 136 -2.05 74.63 27.21
C LEU A 136 -3.11 75.73 27.15
N THR A 137 -4.38 75.35 27.04
CA THR A 137 -5.52 76.29 27.01
C THR A 137 -5.58 77.12 28.28
N ILE A 138 -5.44 76.49 29.45
CA ILE A 138 -5.42 77.19 30.75
C ILE A 138 -4.24 78.16 30.83
N LYS A 139 -3.02 77.71 30.46
CA LYS A 139 -1.83 78.57 30.47
C LYS A 139 -1.99 79.78 29.54
N LEU A 140 -2.46 79.56 28.31
CA LEU A 140 -2.71 80.64 27.35
C LEU A 140 -3.77 81.63 27.84
N GLY A 141 -4.89 81.13 28.39
CA GLY A 141 -5.94 81.98 28.97
C GLY A 141 -5.43 82.83 30.13
N SER A 142 -4.65 82.24 31.05
CA SER A 142 -4.04 82.98 32.16
C SER A 142 -3.06 84.05 31.67
N MET A 143 -2.26 83.77 30.63
CA MET A 143 -1.30 84.70 30.05
C MET A 143 -2.00 85.88 29.35
N MET A 144 -3.09 85.62 28.62
CA MET A 144 -3.92 86.69 28.02
C MET A 144 -4.57 87.59 29.07
N MET A 145 -5.07 87.04 30.18
CA MET A 145 -5.63 87.85 31.27
C MET A 145 -4.58 88.76 31.89
N VAL A 146 -3.37 88.25 32.15
CA VAL A 146 -2.25 89.07 32.66
C VAL A 146 -1.87 90.15 31.66
N ALA A 147 -1.76 89.82 30.37
CA ALA A 147 -1.47 90.79 29.31
C ALA A 147 -2.55 91.87 29.21
N ALA A 148 -3.83 91.51 29.27
CA ALA A 148 -4.95 92.45 29.22
C ALA A 148 -4.96 93.40 30.42
N VAL A 149 -4.73 92.90 31.64
CA VAL A 149 -4.60 93.72 32.86
C VAL A 149 -3.40 94.66 32.75
N GLY A 150 -2.26 94.19 32.26
CA GLY A 150 -1.06 94.99 32.04
C GLY A 150 -1.29 96.13 31.04
N ILE A 151 -1.93 95.84 29.90
CA ILE A 151 -2.30 96.84 28.90
C ILE A 151 -3.27 97.88 29.50
N ALA A 152 -4.31 97.44 30.21
CA ALA A 152 -5.27 98.35 30.85
C ALA A 152 -4.64 99.26 31.90
N ALA A 153 -3.68 98.75 32.68
CA ALA A 153 -2.91 99.54 33.64
C ALA A 153 -2.02 100.57 32.93
N LEU A 154 -1.37 100.20 31.81
CA LEU A 154 -0.53 101.10 31.03
C LEU A 154 -1.33 102.27 30.43
N VAL A 155 -2.52 101.98 29.88
CA VAL A 155 -3.43 102.97 29.30
C VAL A 155 -3.94 103.96 30.35
N LYS A 156 -4.07 103.57 31.62
CA LYS A 156 -4.49 104.50 32.70
C LYS A 156 -3.38 105.46 33.18
N ILE A 157 -2.12 105.15 32.88
CA ILE A 157 -0.95 105.93 33.34
C ILE A 157 -0.50 106.96 32.28
N LEU A 158 -0.87 106.74 31.01
CA LEU A 158 -0.69 107.69 29.90
C LEU A 158 -1.85 108.69 29.83
#